data_AF-A0A173UR21-F1
#
_entry.id   AF-A0A173UR21-F1
#
_cell.length_a   1.000
_cell.length_b   1.000
_cell.length_c   1.000
_cell.angle_alpha   90.00
_cell.angle_beta   90.00
_cell.angle_gamma   90.00
#
_symmetry.space_group_name_H-M   'P 1'
#
loop_
_entity.id
_entity.type
_entity.pdbx_description
1 polymer ?
#
loop_
_entity_poly.entity_id
_entity_poly.type
_entity_poly.pdbx_seq_one_letter_code
_entity_poly.pdbx_strand_id
1 'polypeptide(L)' 'MGDRVILHSDINCCYASIEHLHHPELAGKPLAVGGDPEARHGIVLTADYIAKKYGVKTGMAVSFKKRSFEEGD' A
#
# COMPACT_ATOMS: atom_id res chain seq x y z
N MET A 1 -37.79 -11.27 19.16
CA MET A 1 -36.90 -10.55 18.23
C MET A 1 -35.63 -11.38 18.16
N GLY A 2 -35.25 -11.92 17.00
CA GLY A 2 -33.99 -12.66 16.87
C GLY A 2 -32.80 -11.70 16.96
N ASP A 3 -31.69 -12.15 17.55
CA ASP A 3 -30.48 -11.34 17.65
C ASP A 3 -29.91 -11.02 16.26
N ARG A 4 -29.41 -9.80 16.08
CA ARG A 4 -28.78 -9.36 14.82
C ARG A 4 -27.38 -9.94 14.71
N VAL A 5 -27.09 -10.61 13.59
CA VAL A 5 -25.73 -11.00 13.22
C VAL A 5 -25.14 -9.92 12.30
N ILE A 6 -23.96 -9.41 12.64
CA ILE A 6 -23.23 -8.41 11.85
C ILE A 6 -21.90 -9.02 11.40
N LEU A 7 -21.63 -9.00 10.10
CA LEU A 7 -20.36 -9.39 9.50
C LEU A 7 -19.59 -8.14 9.06
N HIS A 8 -18.30 -8.07 9.39
CA HIS A 8 -17.36 -7.09 8.86
C HIS A 8 -16.33 -7.82 8.00
N SER A 9 -16.04 -7.29 6.82
CA SER A 9 -15.04 -7.82 5.89
C SER A 9 -14.19 -6.67 5.38
N ASP A 10 -12.87 -6.86 5.38
CA ASP A 10 -11.88 -5.89 4.93
C ASP A 10 -10.88 -6.55 3.97
N ILE A 11 -10.35 -5.76 3.04
CA ILE A 11 -9.41 -6.25 2.02
C ILE A 11 -7.99 -5.86 2.42
N ASN A 12 -7.13 -6.88 2.57
CA ASN A 12 -5.71 -6.69 2.83
C ASN A 12 -5.05 -5.84 1.72
N CYS A 13 -4.45 -4.72 2.12
CA CYS A 13 -3.71 -3.81 1.23
C CYS A 13 -4.49 -3.44 -0.04
N CYS A 14 -5.79 -3.16 0.09
CA CYS A 14 -6.76 -3.00 -1.01
C CYS A 14 -6.19 -2.43 -2.33
N TYR A 15 -5.68 -1.20 -2.34
CA TYR A 15 -5.16 -0.59 -3.57
C TYR A 15 -3.92 -1.27 -4.13
N ALA A 16 -2.97 -1.72 -3.29
CA ALA A 16 -1.81 -2.47 -3.78
C ALA A 16 -2.23 -3.84 -4.33
N SER A 17 -3.24 -4.48 -3.76
CA SER A 17 -3.78 -5.74 -4.29
C SER A 17 -4.45 -5.55 -5.66
N ILE A 18 -5.10 -4.41 -5.89
CA ILE A 18 -5.63 -4.02 -7.20
C ILE A 18 -4.48 -3.77 -8.18
N GLU A 19 -3.48 -2.99 -7.80
CA GLU A 19 -2.30 -2.72 -8.65
C GLU A 19 -1.56 -4.01 -9.01
N HIS A 20 -1.34 -4.94 -8.09
CA HIS A 20 -0.73 -6.25 -8.38
C HIS A 20 -1.53 -7.08 -9.40
N LEU A 21 -2.86 -6.92 -9.44
CA LEU A 21 -3.71 -7.58 -10.44
C LEU A 21 -3.58 -6.94 -11.82
N HIS A 22 -3.53 -5.60 -11.87
CA HIS A 22 -3.41 -4.83 -13.12
C HIS A 22 -1.98 -4.83 -13.69
N HIS A 23 -0.99 -4.96 -12.82
CA HIS A 23 0.44 -4.89 -13.12
C HIS A 23 1.19 -6.13 -12.57
N PRO A 24 1.00 -7.31 -13.19
CA PRO A 24 1.67 -8.55 -12.75
C PRO A 24 3.21 -8.44 -12.69
N GLU A 25 3.81 -7.52 -13.45
CA GLU A 25 5.24 -7.21 -13.44
C GLU A 25 5.77 -6.61 -12.12
N LEU A 26 4.87 -6.16 -11.23
CA LEU A 26 5.18 -5.68 -9.89
C LEU A 26 5.20 -6.80 -8.85
N ALA A 27 4.81 -8.02 -9.22
CA ALA A 27 4.83 -9.17 -8.32
C ALA A 27 6.24 -9.40 -7.74
N GLY A 28 6.29 -9.63 -6.42
CA GLY A 28 7.54 -9.85 -5.69
C GLY A 28 8.31 -8.57 -5.35
N LYS A 29 7.90 -7.40 -5.85
CA LYS A 29 8.55 -6.11 -5.58
C LYS A 29 7.82 -5.34 -4.49
N PRO A 30 8.52 -4.54 -3.67
CA PRO A 30 7.89 -3.65 -2.70
C PRO A 30 6.97 -2.65 -3.41
N LEU A 31 5.69 -2.59 -3.03
CA LEU A 31 4.70 -1.73 -3.66
C LEU A 31 4.01 -0.80 -2.66
N ALA A 32 3.92 0.48 -3.01
CA ALA A 32 3.10 1.46 -2.32
C ALA A 32 2.31 2.30 -3.32
N VAL A 33 1.04 2.55 -2.99
CA VAL A 33 0.15 3.46 -3.72
C VAL A 33 0.04 4.74 -2.91
N GLY A 34 0.28 5.88 -3.55
CA GLY A 34 0.27 7.20 -2.90
C GLY A 34 -0.22 8.30 -3.84
N GLY A 35 -0.51 9.46 -3.26
CA GLY A 35 -0.86 10.67 -4.04
C GLY A 35 0.35 11.25 -4.78
N ASP A 36 0.10 12.32 -5.54
CA ASP A 36 1.12 13.03 -6.32
C ASP A 36 2.31 13.46 -5.42
N PRO A 37 3.55 13.00 -5.70
CA PRO A 37 4.75 13.40 -4.96
C PRO A 37 5.04 14.91 -5.02
N GLU A 38 4.67 15.58 -6.12
CA GLU A 38 4.92 17.01 -6.34
C GLU A 38 3.86 17.88 -5.65
N ALA A 39 2.71 17.30 -5.28
CA ALA A 39 1.72 17.96 -4.46
C ALA A 39 2.18 18.00 -2.98
N ARG A 40 2.06 19.17 -2.34
CA ARG A 40 2.47 19.42 -0.93
C ARG A 40 1.89 18.46 0.13
N HIS A 41 0.91 17.63 -0.23
CA HIS A 41 0.18 16.73 0.68
C HIS A 41 0.14 15.27 0.21
N GLY A 42 1.01 14.86 -0.73
CA GLY A 42 1.09 13.47 -1.14
C GLY A 42 1.39 12.56 0.04
N ILE A 43 0.51 11.59 0.32
CA ILE A 43 0.72 10.54 1.34
C ILE A 43 0.61 9.15 0.71
N VAL A 44 1.24 8.17 1.36
CA VAL A 44 1.05 6.74 1.07
C VAL A 44 -0.37 6.35 1.49
N LEU A 45 -1.20 5.97 0.52
CA LEU A 45 -2.57 5.49 0.71
C LEU A 45 -2.60 4.01 1.09
N THR A 46 -1.66 3.24 0.56
CA THR A 46 -1.51 1.82 0.86
C THR A 46 -0.08 1.38 0.61
N ALA A 47 0.40 0.46 1.44
CA ALA A 47 1.64 -0.27 1.22
C ALA A 47 1.35 -1.76 1.30
N ASP A 48 1.93 -2.53 0.39
CA ASP A 48 1.85 -3.99 0.46
C ASP A 48 2.72 -4.56 1.58
N TYR A 49 2.63 -5.86 1.81
CA TYR A 49 3.37 -6.49 2.90
C TYR A 49 4.88 -6.45 2.69
N ILE A 50 5.36 -6.41 1.45
CA ILE A 50 6.78 -6.33 1.16
C ILE A 50 7.28 -4.93 1.54
N ALA A 51 6.65 -3.87 1.04
CA ALA A 51 6.98 -2.49 1.39
C ALA A 51 6.86 -2.20 2.90
N LYS A 52 5.91 -2.83 3.60
CA LYS A 52 5.79 -2.71 5.07
C LYS A 52 7.01 -3.29 5.80
N LYS A 53 7.63 -4.37 5.30
CA LYS A 53 8.89 -4.91 5.87
C LYS A 53 10.03 -3.90 5.76
N TYR A 54 10.00 -3.09 4.70
CA TYR A 54 10.93 -1.98 4.48
C TYR A 54 10.61 -0.71 5.28
N GLY A 55 9.59 -0.74 6.16
CA GLY A 55 9.23 0.38 7.02
C GLY A 55 8.27 1.39 6.39
N VAL A 56 7.73 1.13 5.19
CA VAL A 56 6.70 1.97 4.57
C VAL A 56 5.37 1.78 5.29
N LYS A 57 4.72 2.88 5.66
CA LYS A 57 3.45 2.90 6.39
C LYS A 57 2.44 3.81 5.69
N THR A 58 1.17 3.44 5.76
CA THR A 58 0.07 4.30 5.34
C THR A 58 0.11 5.62 6.11
N GLY A 59 -0.15 6.73 5.42
CA GLY A 59 -0.10 8.09 6.00
C GLY A 59 1.29 8.73 6.01
N MET A 60 2.36 8.02 5.64
CA MET A 60 3.67 8.65 5.43
C MET A 60 3.61 9.61 4.24
N ALA A 61 4.30 10.74 4.33
CA ALA A 61 4.43 11.65 3.19
C ALA A 61 5.17 10.94 2.04
N VAL A 62 4.71 11.10 0.80
CA VAL A 62 5.36 10.51 -0.39
C VAL A 62 6.73 11.16 -0.63
N SER A 63 6.91 12.41 -0.15
CA SER A 63 8.20 13.10 -0.13
C SER A 63 9.23 12.47 0.82
N PHE A 64 8.83 11.54 1.71
CA PHE A 64 9.78 10.73 2.47
C PHE A 64 10.53 9.81 1.51
N LYS A 65 11.63 10.34 0.98
CA LYS A 65 12.74 9.70 0.28
C LYS A 65 12.26 8.58 -0.65
N LYS A 66 12.11 8.92 -1.95
CA LYS A 66 12.05 7.99 -3.08
C LYS A 66 13.23 7.02 -2.97
N ARG A 67 13.07 5.95 -2.21
CA ARG A 67 14.09 4.94 -1.93
C ARG A 67 13.74 3.80 -2.85
N SER A 68 14.49 3.67 -3.93
CA SER A 68 14.42 2.49 -4.78
C SER A 68 14.81 1.31 -3.90
N PHE A 69 13.84 0.46 -3.58
CA PHE A 69 14.11 -0.81 -2.90
C PHE A 69 14.56 -1.78 -3.98
N GLU A 70 15.85 -2.04 -4.08
CA GLU A 70 16.38 -3.09 -4.93
C GLU A 70 16.22 -4.45 -4.23
N GLU A 71 16.13 -5.53 -5.00
CA GLU A 71 16.15 -6.90 -4.47
C GLU A 71 17.44 -7.12 -3.68
N GLY A 72 17.39 -6.99 -2.34
CA GLY A 72 18.54 -7.19 -1.46
C GLY A 72 18.67 -6.24 -0.26
N ASP A 73 17.89 -5.15 -0.20
CA ASP A 73 17.76 -4.32 1.02
C ASP A 73 16.97 -5.06 2.12
#